data_AF-A0AAD5XDR9-F1
#
_entry.id   AF-A0AAD5XDR9-F1
#
_cell.length_a   1.000
_cell.length_b   1.000
_cell.length_c   1.000
_cell.angle_alpha   90.00
_cell.angle_beta   90.00
_cell.angle_gamma   90.00
#
_symmetry.space_group_name_H-M   'P 1'
#
loop_
_entity.id
_entity.type
_entity.pdbx_description
1 polymer ?
#
loop_
_entity_poly.entity_id
_entity_poly.type
_entity_poly.pdbx_seq_one_letter_code
_entity_poly.pdbx_strand_id
1 'polypeptide(L)'
;MKLLHQIVLRLIVPTIIGSALVSLLAVVLFFTHVPQQIDAIQAVLAENELLRFEQNSQNAMALVNAVFSHFADRASAAAAITRDFLLLDGFDPSASGITESAYTSYFAAQLDGQDPPLPTNPALYSAYYKNSITTLAQFNAIQPDNSTILDNVYRAASIDLTRIKLVQIGFPDGGWRAYPLQYNLSNFNPRTQIVCNGTNAPPDLRNIEGLDSRCRPFYTVAIAANANKTIPSSGITNPVFTTPYITGVSKTLVISVSVCLFKNAQLYAVQALQMNLAYLATKLVGISIMNDGYIYVMDSTGIIIMYPSQKTSLNIYGEDFTPSVLEVEFNNNTDLFTTFLALANSAARSNEAGTYTYQKPDGSIWTFAVAIVYSTSYILIVTAPNSDIGGLSS
;
A
#
# COMPACT_ATOMS: atom_id res chain seq x y z
N MET A 1 61.44 61.19 -38.25
CA MET A 1 59.98 60.91 -38.41
C MET A 1 59.66 59.70 -39.28
N LYS A 2 60.26 59.50 -40.47
CA LYS A 2 59.91 58.37 -41.37
C LYS A 2 60.14 56.97 -40.78
N LEU A 3 61.20 56.76 -40.00
CA LEU A 3 61.52 55.46 -39.39
C LEU A 3 60.48 55.03 -38.34
N LEU A 4 60.06 55.95 -37.45
CA LEU A 4 59.04 55.70 -36.44
C LEU A 4 57.69 55.36 -37.10
N HIS A 5 57.32 56.08 -38.16
CA HIS A 5 56.11 55.79 -38.94
C HIS A 5 56.15 54.39 -39.55
N GLN A 6 57.31 53.97 -40.09
CA GLN A 6 57.47 52.62 -40.63
C GLN A 6 57.42 51.53 -39.55
N ILE A 7 57.97 51.77 -38.35
CA ILE A 7 57.89 50.82 -37.22
C ILE A 7 56.44 50.68 -36.74
N VAL A 8 55.73 51.79 -36.55
CA VAL A 8 54.33 51.76 -36.11
C VAL A 8 53.45 51.03 -37.13
N LEU A 9 53.60 51.36 -38.42
CA LEU A 9 52.73 50.80 -39.46
C LEU A 9 53.02 49.33 -39.79
N ARG A 10 54.28 48.89 -39.71
CA ARG A 10 54.68 47.53 -40.12
C ARG A 10 54.78 46.55 -38.97
N LEU A 11 55.00 47.02 -37.75
CA LEU A 11 55.14 46.14 -36.59
C LEU A 11 53.93 46.28 -35.66
N ILE A 12 53.69 47.49 -35.14
CA ILE A 12 52.70 47.69 -34.07
C ILE A 12 51.27 47.44 -34.57
N VAL A 13 50.89 48.04 -35.70
CA VAL A 13 49.53 47.90 -36.26
C VAL A 13 49.18 46.44 -36.59
N PRO A 14 50.02 45.66 -37.30
CA PRO A 14 49.75 44.24 -37.53
C PRO A 14 49.69 43.41 -36.24
N THR A 15 50.53 43.70 -35.24
CA THR A 15 50.49 42.99 -33.95
C THR A 15 49.18 43.28 -33.21
N ILE A 16 48.73 44.53 -33.14
CA ILE A 16 47.47 44.90 -32.48
C ILE A 16 46.28 44.28 -33.22
N ILE A 17 46.23 44.40 -34.55
CA ILE A 17 45.14 43.83 -35.36
C ILE A 17 45.13 42.30 -35.25
N GLY A 18 46.29 41.65 -35.36
CA GLY A 18 46.41 40.21 -35.19
C GLY A 18 45.95 39.74 -33.82
N SER A 19 46.33 40.45 -32.75
CA SER A 19 45.92 40.13 -31.38
C SER A 19 44.41 40.31 -31.18
N ALA A 20 43.84 41.39 -31.74
CA ALA A 20 42.40 41.65 -31.68
C ALA A 20 41.60 40.59 -32.44
N LEU A 21 42.07 40.16 -33.62
CA LEU A 21 41.43 39.11 -34.42
C LEU A 21 41.48 37.74 -33.73
N VAL A 22 42.61 37.36 -33.14
CA VAL A 22 42.73 36.11 -32.37
C VAL A 22 41.81 36.14 -31.14
N SER A 23 41.76 37.28 -30.43
CA SER A 23 40.89 37.44 -29.27
C SER A 23 39.40 37.38 -29.67
N LEU A 24 39.02 38.06 -30.75
CA LEU A 24 37.66 38.01 -31.28
C LEU A 24 37.27 36.59 -31.71
N LEU A 25 38.17 35.89 -32.41
CA LEU A 25 37.94 34.50 -32.82
C LEU A 25 37.78 33.57 -31.61
N ALA A 26 38.61 33.72 -30.58
CA ALA A 26 38.50 32.93 -29.35
C ALA A 26 37.18 33.21 -28.61
N VAL A 27 36.75 34.47 -28.55
CA VAL A 27 35.46 34.88 -27.97
C VAL A 27 34.29 34.30 -28.78
N VAL A 28 34.32 34.39 -30.11
CA VAL A 28 33.28 33.80 -30.97
C VAL A 28 33.23 32.28 -30.82
N LEU A 29 34.38 31.60 -30.80
CA LEU A 29 34.45 30.16 -30.58
C LEU A 29 33.91 29.79 -29.19
N PHE A 30 34.27 30.53 -28.15
CA PHE A 30 33.77 30.32 -26.79
C PHE A 30 32.24 30.48 -26.73
N PHE A 31 31.70 31.60 -27.23
CA PHE A 31 30.26 31.86 -27.18
C PHE A 31 29.44 30.98 -28.13
N THR A 32 30.04 30.33 -29.12
CA THR A 32 29.33 29.39 -30.00
C THR A 32 29.42 27.95 -29.50
N HIS A 33 30.59 27.51 -29.03
CA HIS A 33 30.80 26.13 -28.62
C HIS A 33 30.39 25.86 -27.17
N VAL A 34 30.59 26.81 -26.25
CA VAL A 34 30.28 26.59 -24.84
C VAL A 34 28.78 26.36 -24.60
N PRO A 35 27.84 27.14 -25.18
CA PRO A 35 26.42 26.85 -25.05
C PRO A 35 26.04 25.46 -25.58
N GLN A 36 26.55 25.08 -26.75
CA GLN A 36 26.27 23.74 -27.30
C GLN A 36 26.79 22.60 -26.42
N GLN A 37 27.97 22.77 -25.81
CA GLN A 37 28.50 21.78 -24.88
C GLN A 37 27.71 21.77 -23.56
N ILE A 38 27.26 22.92 -23.07
CA ILE A 38 26.37 23.02 -21.91
C ILE A 38 25.04 22.31 -22.20
N ASP A 39 24.42 22.58 -23.35
CA ASP A 39 23.15 21.95 -23.76
C ASP A 39 23.31 20.42 -23.88
N ALA A 40 24.42 19.96 -24.47
CA ALA A 40 24.71 18.53 -24.58
C ALA A 40 24.94 17.87 -23.21
N ILE A 41 25.66 18.52 -22.30
CA ILE A 41 25.86 18.03 -20.92
C ILE A 41 24.53 18.01 -20.17
N GLN A 42 23.71 19.05 -20.32
CA GLN A 42 22.38 19.13 -19.71
C GLN A 42 21.47 18.01 -20.22
N ALA A 43 21.47 17.73 -21.53
CA ALA A 43 20.70 16.63 -22.11
C ALA A 43 21.13 15.26 -21.55
N VAL A 44 22.44 15.01 -21.45
CA VAL A 44 22.97 13.76 -20.88
C VAL A 44 22.65 13.65 -19.38
N LEU A 45 22.70 14.75 -18.63
CA LEU A 45 22.30 14.76 -17.21
C LEU A 45 20.80 14.43 -17.07
N ALA A 46 19.96 15.02 -17.91
CA ALA A 46 18.52 14.78 -17.95
C ALA A 46 18.18 13.31 -18.17
N GLU A 47 18.83 12.70 -19.17
CA GLU A 47 18.63 11.30 -19.51
C GLU A 47 19.06 10.38 -18.36
N ASN A 48 20.19 10.66 -17.73
CA ASN A 48 20.66 9.91 -16.56
C ASN A 48 19.73 10.05 -15.36
N GLU A 49 19.17 11.24 -15.12
CA GLU A 49 18.21 11.44 -14.04
C GLU A 49 16.87 10.77 -14.32
N LEU A 50 16.38 10.81 -15.56
CA LEU A 50 15.19 10.07 -15.96
C LEU A 50 15.38 8.56 -15.78
N LEU A 51 16.53 8.01 -16.21
CA LEU A 51 16.87 6.60 -16.02
C LEU A 51 16.91 6.23 -14.52
N ARG A 52 17.49 7.10 -13.69
CA ARG A 52 17.51 6.92 -12.22
C ARG A 52 16.09 6.96 -11.65
N PHE A 53 15.22 7.84 -12.14
CA PHE A 53 13.82 7.92 -11.73
C PHE A 53 13.08 6.62 -12.08
N GLU A 54 13.27 6.10 -13.29
CA GLU A 54 12.67 4.83 -13.73
C GLU A 54 13.13 3.66 -12.88
N GLN A 55 14.45 3.55 -12.62
CA GLN A 55 15.00 2.48 -11.79
C GLN A 55 14.48 2.55 -10.35
N ASN A 56 14.47 3.75 -9.74
CA ASN A 56 13.91 3.95 -8.40
C ASN A 56 12.41 3.61 -8.36
N SER A 57 11.69 3.95 -9.43
CA SER A 57 10.27 3.63 -9.57
C SER A 57 10.03 2.13 -9.63
N GLN A 58 10.80 1.40 -10.45
CA GLN A 58 10.72 -0.07 -10.54
C GLN A 58 11.03 -0.75 -9.20
N ASN A 59 12.04 -0.28 -8.48
CA ASN A 59 12.38 -0.82 -7.15
C ASN A 59 11.26 -0.57 -6.13
N ALA A 60 10.68 0.63 -6.12
CA ALA A 60 9.53 0.96 -5.29
C ALA A 60 8.31 0.09 -5.61
N MET A 61 8.04 -0.12 -6.90
CA MET A 61 6.96 -0.99 -7.39
C MET A 61 7.16 -2.44 -6.94
N ALA A 62 8.36 -2.99 -7.09
CA ALA A 62 8.69 -4.35 -6.66
C ALA A 62 8.49 -4.52 -5.15
N LEU A 63 8.94 -3.54 -4.34
CA LEU A 63 8.77 -3.58 -2.89
C LEU A 63 7.30 -3.53 -2.48
N VAL A 64 6.51 -2.62 -3.05
CA VAL A 64 5.08 -2.52 -2.72
C VAL A 64 4.35 -3.79 -3.14
N ASN A 65 4.61 -4.31 -4.35
CA ASN A 65 4.07 -5.60 -4.78
C ASN A 65 4.41 -6.73 -3.81
N ALA A 66 5.67 -6.82 -3.36
CA ALA A 66 6.07 -7.83 -2.38
C ALA A 66 5.35 -7.68 -1.04
N VAL A 67 5.13 -6.45 -0.55
CA VAL A 67 4.41 -6.20 0.70
C VAL A 67 2.95 -6.65 0.60
N PHE A 68 2.25 -6.26 -0.47
CA PHE A 68 0.84 -6.61 -0.68
C PHE A 68 0.66 -8.10 -0.97
N SER A 69 1.51 -8.70 -1.81
CA SER A 69 1.50 -10.15 -2.07
C SER A 69 1.74 -10.94 -0.79
N HIS A 70 2.80 -10.61 -0.04
CA HIS A 70 3.07 -11.29 1.24
C HIS A 70 1.90 -11.13 2.22
N PHE A 71 1.19 -10.00 2.20
CA PHE A 71 0.01 -9.83 3.04
C PHE A 71 -1.18 -10.71 2.58
N ALA A 72 -1.38 -10.85 1.27
CA ALA A 72 -2.39 -11.72 0.68
C ALA A 72 -2.13 -13.21 0.95
N ASP A 73 -0.87 -13.64 0.83
CA ASP A 73 -0.44 -15.00 1.12
C ASP A 73 -0.71 -15.36 2.59
N ARG A 74 -0.40 -14.43 3.50
CA ARG A 74 -0.60 -14.61 4.94
C ARG A 74 -2.07 -14.66 5.33
N ALA A 75 -2.93 -13.92 4.62
CA ALA A 75 -4.38 -13.99 4.80
C ALA A 75 -4.95 -15.32 4.32
N SER A 76 -4.49 -15.79 3.16
CA SER A 76 -4.88 -17.10 2.61
C SER A 76 -4.43 -18.23 3.53
N ALA A 77 -3.20 -18.19 4.03
CA ALA A 77 -2.69 -19.15 4.99
C ALA A 77 -3.50 -19.17 6.29
N ALA A 78 -3.82 -17.99 6.86
CA ALA A 78 -4.66 -17.89 8.05
C ALA A 78 -6.04 -18.51 7.83
N ALA A 79 -6.61 -18.31 6.63
CA ALA A 79 -7.93 -18.80 6.27
C ALA A 79 -7.92 -20.32 6.04
N ALA A 80 -6.88 -20.86 5.41
CA ALA A 80 -6.69 -22.30 5.22
C ALA A 80 -6.59 -23.02 6.57
N ILE A 81 -5.75 -22.51 7.48
CA ILE A 81 -5.61 -23.07 8.82
C ILE A 81 -6.95 -22.98 9.59
N THR A 82 -7.65 -21.85 9.48
CA THR A 82 -8.98 -21.68 10.10
C THR A 82 -10.00 -22.68 9.55
N ARG A 83 -10.03 -22.88 8.24
CA ARG A 83 -10.89 -23.87 7.58
C ARG A 83 -10.59 -25.28 8.09
N ASP A 84 -9.32 -25.65 8.17
CA ASP A 84 -8.87 -26.97 8.59
C ASP A 84 -9.24 -27.25 10.05
N PHE A 85 -9.11 -26.25 10.93
CA PHE A 85 -9.53 -26.38 12.33
C PHE A 85 -11.05 -26.45 12.52
N LEU A 86 -11.82 -25.74 11.70
CA LEU A 86 -13.28 -25.73 11.76
C LEU A 86 -13.93 -26.92 11.06
N LEU A 87 -13.13 -27.83 10.50
CA LEU A 87 -13.57 -29.07 9.83
C LEU A 87 -14.59 -28.76 8.73
N LEU A 88 -14.31 -27.73 7.93
CA LEU A 88 -15.21 -27.30 6.85
C LEU A 88 -15.20 -28.29 5.67
N ASP A 89 -14.09 -29.01 5.47
CA ASP A 89 -13.93 -29.97 4.36
C ASP A 89 -14.23 -31.43 4.78
N GLY A 90 -14.78 -31.65 5.98
CA GLY A 90 -14.86 -33.01 6.56
C GLY A 90 -13.49 -33.59 6.93
N PHE A 91 -12.48 -32.74 6.96
CA PHE A 91 -11.14 -33.03 7.47
C PHE A 91 -11.25 -33.54 8.92
N ASP A 92 -10.58 -34.64 9.23
CA ASP A 92 -10.42 -35.13 10.59
C ASP A 92 -9.06 -34.62 11.12
N PRO A 93 -9.05 -33.74 12.13
CA PRO A 93 -7.81 -33.15 12.61
C PRO A 93 -6.94 -34.18 13.36
N SER A 94 -7.48 -35.37 13.66
CA SER A 94 -6.72 -36.49 14.23
C SER A 94 -6.01 -37.36 13.17
N ALA A 95 -6.42 -37.28 11.90
CA ALA A 95 -5.93 -38.17 10.83
C ALA A 95 -4.76 -37.59 10.02
N SER A 96 -4.55 -36.28 10.08
CA SER A 96 -3.46 -35.60 9.36
C SER A 96 -2.81 -34.61 10.30
N GLY A 97 -1.57 -34.91 10.69
CA GLY A 97 -0.70 -33.94 11.35
C GLY A 97 -0.75 -32.65 10.55
N ILE A 98 -1.21 -31.59 11.20
CA ILE A 98 -1.42 -30.30 10.55
C ILE A 98 -0.07 -29.89 9.94
N THR A 99 -0.03 -29.86 8.61
CA THR A 99 1.16 -29.65 7.80
C THR A 99 1.85 -28.33 8.17
N GLU A 100 3.19 -28.30 8.05
CA GLU A 100 4.09 -27.16 8.32
C GLU A 100 3.39 -25.80 8.30
N SER A 101 3.34 -25.12 9.46
CA SER A 101 2.64 -23.84 9.54
C SER A 101 3.29 -22.82 8.64
N ALA A 102 2.46 -22.08 7.93
CA ALA A 102 2.89 -20.93 7.15
C ALA A 102 3.63 -19.87 8.01
N TYR A 103 3.44 -19.85 9.33
CA TYR A 103 4.03 -18.89 10.25
C TYR A 103 5.37 -19.36 10.79
N THR A 104 6.33 -18.45 10.86
CA THR A 104 7.71 -18.75 11.27
C THR A 104 7.89 -18.87 12.78
N SER A 105 6.89 -18.46 13.57
CA SER A 105 6.90 -18.51 15.03
C SER A 105 5.48 -18.52 15.61
N TYR A 106 5.30 -19.22 16.74
CA TYR A 106 4.11 -19.26 17.59
C TYR A 106 2.87 -19.98 17.02
N PHE A 107 2.20 -20.78 17.86
CA PHE A 107 1.51 -21.98 17.39
C PHE A 107 0.29 -21.78 16.48
N ALA A 108 0.30 -22.47 15.33
CA ALA A 108 -0.86 -22.73 14.48
C ALA A 108 -1.14 -24.23 14.24
N ALA A 109 -0.36 -25.14 14.86
CA ALA A 109 -0.74 -26.53 15.20
C ALA A 109 0.41 -27.39 15.73
N GLN A 110 1.69 -27.09 15.44
CA GLN A 110 2.78 -27.95 15.91
C GLN A 110 4.18 -27.30 16.00
N LEU A 111 4.33 -25.98 15.85
CA LEU A 111 5.66 -25.41 15.59
C LEU A 111 6.35 -24.71 16.75
N ASP A 112 7.56 -25.25 17.01
CA ASP A 112 8.80 -24.70 17.58
C ASP A 112 9.07 -24.81 19.09
N GLY A 113 8.06 -25.11 19.91
CA GLY A 113 8.23 -25.23 21.37
C GLY A 113 8.55 -23.90 22.06
N GLN A 114 8.45 -22.76 21.37
CA GLN A 114 8.63 -21.42 21.91
C GLN A 114 7.27 -20.84 22.32
N ASP A 115 7.25 -20.33 23.55
CA ASP A 115 6.08 -19.66 24.09
C ASP A 115 5.95 -18.27 23.46
N PRO A 116 4.80 -17.92 22.88
CA PRO A 116 4.57 -16.56 22.39
C PRO A 116 4.68 -15.53 23.49
N PRO A 117 5.31 -14.36 23.21
CA PRO A 117 5.45 -13.30 24.19
C PRO A 117 4.07 -12.96 24.77
N LEU A 118 4.04 -12.72 26.07
CA LEU A 118 2.82 -12.33 26.76
C LEU A 118 2.36 -10.99 26.17
N PRO A 119 1.12 -10.90 25.67
CA PRO A 119 0.61 -9.63 25.20
C PRO A 119 0.47 -8.63 26.36
N THR A 120 0.53 -7.34 26.05
CA THR A 120 0.51 -6.26 27.05
C THR A 120 -0.75 -6.24 27.95
N ASN A 121 -1.87 -6.82 27.49
CA ASN A 121 -3.10 -6.93 28.29
C ASN A 121 -3.78 -8.31 28.11
N PRO A 122 -3.32 -9.35 28.81
CA PRO A 122 -3.72 -10.74 28.55
C PRO A 122 -5.22 -11.03 28.71
N ALA A 123 -5.98 -10.17 29.38
CA ALA A 123 -7.43 -10.29 29.52
C ALA A 123 -8.23 -10.07 28.21
N LEU A 124 -7.59 -9.51 27.19
CA LEU A 124 -8.18 -9.25 25.87
C LEU A 124 -8.02 -10.43 24.89
N TYR A 125 -7.60 -11.61 25.36
CA TYR A 125 -7.18 -12.74 24.53
C TYR A 125 -7.88 -14.00 25.02
N SER A 126 -8.90 -14.54 24.34
CA SER A 126 -9.76 -15.59 24.90
C SER A 126 -9.05 -16.91 25.22
N ALA A 127 -8.03 -17.32 24.44
CA ALA A 127 -7.23 -18.50 24.76
C ALA A 127 -6.41 -18.35 26.05
N TYR A 128 -5.92 -17.14 26.33
CA TYR A 128 -5.21 -16.82 27.56
C TYR A 128 -6.17 -16.52 28.71
N TYR A 129 -7.18 -15.69 28.46
CA TYR A 129 -8.17 -15.24 29.43
C TYR A 129 -9.05 -16.38 29.96
N LYS A 130 -9.46 -17.31 29.10
CA LYS A 130 -10.34 -18.43 29.48
C LYS A 130 -9.56 -19.62 30.02
N ASN A 131 -8.41 -19.93 29.43
CA ASN A 131 -7.72 -21.20 29.65
C ASN A 131 -6.25 -21.05 30.08
N SER A 132 -5.73 -19.81 30.22
CA SER A 132 -4.33 -19.51 30.57
C SER A 132 -3.29 -20.23 29.68
N ILE A 133 -3.61 -20.43 28.41
CA ILE A 133 -2.73 -21.15 27.48
C ILE A 133 -1.59 -20.23 27.07
N THR A 134 -0.38 -20.58 27.50
CA THR A 134 0.87 -19.95 27.11
C THR A 134 1.77 -20.87 26.29
N THR A 135 1.54 -22.19 26.34
CA THR A 135 2.39 -23.20 25.69
C THR A 135 1.57 -24.16 24.80
N LEU A 136 2.21 -24.80 23.80
CA LEU A 136 1.55 -25.85 23.00
C LEU A 136 1.13 -27.05 23.84
N ALA A 137 1.94 -27.43 24.84
CA ALA A 137 1.61 -28.55 25.72
C ALA A 137 0.29 -28.31 26.45
N GLN A 138 0.05 -27.08 26.91
CA GLN A 138 -1.23 -26.69 27.52
C GLN A 138 -2.37 -26.71 26.50
N PHE A 139 -2.14 -26.19 25.28
CA PHE A 139 -3.15 -26.20 24.21
C PHE A 139 -3.60 -27.63 23.87
N ASN A 140 -2.66 -28.56 23.70
CA ASN A 140 -2.95 -29.95 23.37
C ASN A 140 -3.60 -30.72 24.53
N ALA A 141 -3.33 -30.33 25.78
CA ALA A 141 -3.85 -31.03 26.96
C ALA A 141 -5.34 -30.77 27.23
N ILE A 142 -5.91 -29.64 26.76
CA ILE A 142 -7.23 -29.19 27.21
C ILE A 142 -8.38 -29.42 26.23
N GLN A 143 -8.15 -29.98 25.03
CA GLN A 143 -9.18 -30.13 23.98
C GLN A 143 -9.95 -28.81 23.76
N PRO A 144 -9.26 -27.75 23.31
CA PRO A 144 -9.78 -26.38 23.32
C PRO A 144 -11.05 -26.23 22.47
N ASP A 145 -11.98 -25.39 22.93
CA ASP A 145 -13.14 -25.05 22.12
C ASP A 145 -12.74 -24.31 20.82
N ASN A 146 -13.64 -24.30 19.83
CA ASN A 146 -13.42 -23.58 18.56
C ASN A 146 -13.02 -22.12 18.78
N SER A 147 -13.46 -21.53 19.90
CA SER A 147 -13.05 -20.18 20.24
C SER A 147 -11.53 -20.13 20.44
N THR A 148 -11.04 -20.87 21.42
CA THR A 148 -9.63 -20.95 21.79
C THR A 148 -8.74 -21.34 20.60
N ILE A 149 -9.22 -22.20 19.72
CA ILE A 149 -8.51 -22.61 18.50
C ILE A 149 -8.27 -21.42 17.55
N LEU A 150 -9.30 -20.63 17.22
CA LEU A 150 -9.12 -19.51 16.29
C LEU A 150 -8.20 -18.42 16.86
N ASP A 151 -8.22 -18.20 18.17
CA ASP A 151 -7.29 -17.25 18.81
C ASP A 151 -5.83 -17.67 18.62
N ASN A 152 -5.55 -18.98 18.65
CA ASN A 152 -4.22 -19.52 18.43
C ASN A 152 -3.75 -19.21 16.99
N VAL A 153 -4.61 -19.49 16.00
CA VAL A 153 -4.34 -19.17 14.59
C VAL A 153 -4.12 -17.67 14.39
N TYR A 154 -5.00 -16.84 14.96
CA TYR A 154 -4.93 -15.38 14.79
C TYR A 154 -3.76 -14.76 15.52
N ARG A 155 -3.34 -15.35 16.65
CA ARG A 155 -2.14 -14.96 17.38
C ARG A 155 -0.90 -15.16 16.52
N ALA A 156 -0.72 -16.36 15.97
CA ALA A 156 0.40 -16.67 15.07
C ALA A 156 0.47 -15.66 13.91
N ALA A 157 -0.66 -15.43 13.24
CA ALA A 157 -0.74 -14.45 12.16
C ALA A 157 -0.35 -13.03 12.62
N SER A 158 -0.86 -12.57 13.77
CA SER A 158 -0.62 -11.22 14.27
C SER A 158 0.82 -10.97 14.73
N ILE A 159 1.50 -11.96 15.32
CA ILE A 159 2.86 -11.79 15.86
C ILE A 159 3.89 -11.81 14.74
N ASP A 160 3.69 -12.70 13.77
CA ASP A 160 4.56 -12.85 12.59
C ASP A 160 4.55 -11.57 11.70
N LEU A 161 3.54 -10.71 11.87
CA LEU A 161 3.36 -9.49 11.08
C LEU A 161 3.04 -8.28 11.96
N THR A 162 4.07 -7.53 12.35
CA THR A 162 3.94 -6.25 13.08
C THR A 162 3.02 -5.21 12.42
N ARG A 163 2.72 -5.39 11.12
CA ARG A 163 1.80 -4.58 10.32
C ARG A 163 0.32 -4.97 10.44
N ILE A 164 0.01 -6.15 10.95
CA ILE A 164 -1.37 -6.56 11.21
C ILE A 164 -1.87 -5.80 12.43
N LYS A 165 -2.95 -5.05 12.23
CA LYS A 165 -3.67 -4.39 13.32
C LYS A 165 -4.68 -5.33 13.97
N LEU A 166 -5.39 -6.10 13.16
CA LEU A 166 -6.49 -6.95 13.57
C LEU A 166 -6.65 -8.12 12.59
N VAL A 167 -6.99 -9.30 13.11
CA VAL A 167 -7.57 -10.41 12.37
C VAL A 167 -9.05 -10.48 12.76
N GLN A 168 -9.95 -10.55 11.81
CA GLN A 168 -11.39 -10.56 12.04
C GLN A 168 -12.04 -11.68 11.24
N ILE A 169 -13.07 -12.33 11.80
CA ILE A 169 -13.94 -13.25 11.08
C ILE A 169 -15.40 -12.82 11.31
N GLY A 170 -16.19 -12.85 10.25
CA GLY A 170 -17.61 -12.53 10.25
C GLY A 170 -18.43 -13.69 9.70
N PHE A 171 -19.64 -13.87 10.21
CA PHE A 171 -20.53 -14.99 9.90
C PHE A 171 -21.83 -14.50 9.20
N PRO A 172 -22.52 -15.37 8.44
CA PRO A 172 -23.77 -15.04 7.75
C PRO A 172 -24.95 -14.65 8.67
N ASP A 173 -24.88 -15.00 9.94
CA ASP A 173 -25.86 -14.62 10.98
C ASP A 173 -25.55 -13.24 11.60
N GLY A 174 -24.48 -12.57 11.16
CA GLY A 174 -24.00 -11.30 11.71
C GLY A 174 -23.06 -11.46 12.91
N GLY A 175 -22.85 -12.69 13.37
CA GLY A 175 -21.84 -13.02 14.36
C GLY A 175 -20.45 -12.62 13.88
N TRP A 176 -19.57 -12.30 14.80
CA TRP A 176 -18.21 -11.90 14.46
C TRP A 176 -17.25 -12.25 15.58
N ARG A 177 -15.98 -12.23 15.23
CA ARG A 177 -14.88 -12.31 16.17
C ARG A 177 -13.67 -11.56 15.65
N ALA A 178 -12.87 -11.02 16.55
CA ALA A 178 -11.63 -10.35 16.19
C ALA A 178 -10.51 -10.68 17.17
N TYR A 179 -9.28 -10.55 16.71
CA TYR A 179 -8.06 -10.77 17.47
C TYR A 179 -6.97 -9.77 17.03
N PRO A 180 -6.24 -9.13 17.95
CA PRO A 180 -6.53 -9.05 19.37
C PRO A 180 -7.85 -8.30 19.64
N LEU A 181 -8.56 -8.60 20.72
CA LEU A 181 -9.75 -7.82 21.12
C LEU A 181 -9.30 -6.48 21.73
N GLN A 182 -8.86 -5.54 20.90
CA GLN A 182 -8.44 -4.22 21.37
C GLN A 182 -9.64 -3.27 21.49
N TYR A 183 -10.42 -3.40 22.56
CA TYR A 183 -11.37 -2.36 22.96
C TYR A 183 -11.56 -2.32 24.47
N ASN A 184 -11.84 -1.13 24.98
CA ASN A 184 -12.21 -0.93 26.37
C ASN A 184 -13.72 -0.90 26.50
N LEU A 185 -14.33 -1.95 27.06
CA LEU A 185 -15.79 -2.05 27.28
C LEU A 185 -16.38 -0.89 28.10
N SER A 186 -15.59 -0.22 28.95
CA SER A 186 -16.07 0.94 29.70
C SER A 186 -16.33 2.16 28.81
N ASN A 187 -15.61 2.26 27.69
CA ASN A 187 -15.64 3.42 26.80
C ASN A 187 -16.25 3.08 25.42
N PHE A 188 -16.20 1.80 25.06
CA PHE A 188 -16.61 1.29 23.77
C PHE A 188 -17.13 -0.16 23.86
N ASN A 189 -18.43 -0.33 23.64
CA ASN A 189 -19.10 -1.60 23.51
C ASN A 189 -19.46 -1.85 22.03
N PRO A 190 -18.75 -2.74 21.33
CA PRO A 190 -19.04 -3.01 19.93
C PRO A 190 -20.43 -3.63 19.72
N ARG A 191 -21.12 -4.10 20.76
CA ARG A 191 -22.48 -4.66 20.66
C ARG A 191 -23.60 -3.61 20.65
N THR A 192 -23.31 -2.37 21.04
CA THR A 192 -24.35 -1.32 21.18
C THR A 192 -23.93 0.01 20.57
N GLN A 193 -22.63 0.32 20.53
CA GLN A 193 -22.11 1.62 20.09
C GLN A 193 -21.59 1.62 18.64
N ILE A 194 -22.03 0.63 17.87
CA ILE A 194 -21.71 0.52 16.46
C ILE A 194 -23.03 0.42 15.72
N VAL A 195 -23.17 1.16 14.63
CA VAL A 195 -24.35 1.08 13.78
C VAL A 195 -23.91 0.75 12.36
N CYS A 196 -24.68 -0.07 11.68
CA CYS A 196 -24.53 -0.33 10.26
C CYS A 196 -25.13 0.80 9.43
N ASN A 197 -24.41 1.91 9.26
CA ASN A 197 -24.90 3.09 8.52
C ASN A 197 -24.06 3.44 7.28
N GLY A 198 -23.20 2.53 6.83
CA GLY A 198 -22.42 2.74 5.60
C GLY A 198 -23.31 2.77 4.36
N THR A 199 -22.94 3.57 3.36
CA THR A 199 -23.60 3.59 2.03
C THR A 199 -23.64 2.20 1.39
N ASN A 200 -22.62 1.39 1.65
CA ASN A 200 -22.49 0.01 1.18
C ASN A 200 -23.18 -1.03 2.09
N ALA A 201 -23.83 -0.62 3.18
CA ALA A 201 -24.59 -1.53 4.01
C ALA A 201 -25.87 -1.97 3.27
N PRO A 202 -26.15 -3.29 3.21
CA PRO A 202 -27.41 -3.82 2.69
C PRO A 202 -28.61 -3.10 3.33
N PRO A 203 -29.66 -2.75 2.57
CA PRO A 203 -30.79 -1.97 3.09
C PRO A 203 -31.44 -2.55 4.35
N ASP A 204 -31.51 -3.87 4.45
CA ASP A 204 -32.04 -4.64 5.57
C ASP A 204 -31.16 -4.60 6.83
N LEU A 205 -29.87 -4.27 6.68
CA LEU A 205 -28.93 -4.15 7.78
C LEU A 205 -28.73 -2.70 8.24
N ARG A 206 -29.36 -1.73 7.58
CA ARG A 206 -29.19 -0.31 7.94
C ARG A 206 -29.81 -0.01 9.30
N ASN A 207 -29.13 0.81 10.10
CA ASN A 207 -29.54 1.19 11.45
C ASN A 207 -29.60 0.03 12.48
N ILE A 208 -29.09 -1.16 12.16
CA ILE A 208 -28.92 -2.21 13.18
C ILE A 208 -27.83 -1.76 14.16
N GLU A 209 -28.17 -1.76 15.44
CA GLU A 209 -27.24 -1.53 16.54
C GLU A 209 -26.41 -2.80 16.82
N GLY A 210 -25.13 -2.56 17.10
CA GLY A 210 -24.12 -3.58 17.29
C GLY A 210 -23.27 -3.84 16.06
N LEU A 211 -22.11 -4.44 16.30
CA LEU A 211 -21.21 -4.87 15.25
C LEU A 211 -21.84 -6.06 14.53
N ASP A 212 -22.36 -5.80 13.34
CA ASP A 212 -22.69 -6.83 12.37
C ASP A 212 -21.61 -6.84 11.29
N SER A 213 -20.98 -7.99 11.06
CA SER A 213 -19.94 -8.13 10.04
C SER A 213 -20.47 -7.92 8.63
N ARG A 214 -21.74 -8.27 8.37
CA ARG A 214 -22.34 -8.29 7.02
C ARG A 214 -22.49 -6.91 6.41
N CYS A 215 -22.45 -5.85 7.23
CA CYS A 215 -22.45 -4.46 6.76
C CYS A 215 -21.05 -3.85 6.66
N ARG A 216 -19.99 -4.62 6.96
CA ARG A 216 -18.60 -4.12 7.00
C ARG A 216 -17.89 -4.35 5.68
N PRO A 217 -17.00 -3.42 5.24
CA PRO A 217 -16.31 -3.53 3.97
C PRO A 217 -15.58 -4.86 3.75
N PHE A 218 -14.88 -5.41 4.75
CA PHE A 218 -14.19 -6.69 4.62
C PHE A 218 -15.13 -7.83 4.20
N TYR A 219 -16.36 -7.82 4.72
CA TYR A 219 -17.36 -8.84 4.42
C TYR A 219 -18.00 -8.56 3.07
N THR A 220 -18.54 -7.35 2.87
CA THR A 220 -19.30 -7.01 1.66
C THR A 220 -18.45 -7.08 0.40
N VAL A 221 -17.19 -6.63 0.46
CA VAL A 221 -16.26 -6.71 -0.67
C VAL A 221 -15.92 -8.16 -1.00
N ALA A 222 -15.69 -9.01 -0.01
CA ALA A 222 -15.39 -10.43 -0.23
C ALA A 222 -16.57 -11.16 -0.87
N ILE A 223 -17.80 -10.89 -0.41
CA ILE A 223 -19.01 -11.48 -1.01
C ILE A 223 -19.20 -10.98 -2.44
N ALA A 224 -19.11 -9.67 -2.67
CA ALA A 224 -19.27 -9.09 -4.00
C ALA A 224 -18.25 -9.65 -5.01
N ALA A 225 -16.99 -9.81 -4.60
CA ALA A 225 -15.93 -10.35 -5.44
C ALA A 225 -16.10 -11.84 -5.80
N ASN A 226 -17.00 -12.55 -5.13
CA ASN A 226 -17.29 -13.98 -5.36
C ASN A 226 -18.73 -14.25 -5.85
N ALA A 227 -19.58 -13.23 -5.97
CA ALA A 227 -21.00 -13.38 -6.32
C ALA A 227 -21.24 -14.09 -7.67
N ASN A 228 -20.33 -13.92 -8.63
CA ASN A 228 -20.44 -14.48 -9.99
C ASN A 228 -19.40 -15.56 -10.29
N LYS A 229 -18.74 -16.11 -9.27
CA LYS A 229 -17.70 -17.13 -9.43
C LYS A 229 -18.26 -18.50 -9.07
N THR A 230 -17.70 -19.55 -9.67
CA THR A 230 -17.98 -20.92 -9.25
C THR A 230 -17.54 -21.07 -7.79
N ILE A 231 -18.52 -21.28 -6.91
CA ILE A 231 -18.27 -21.44 -5.48
C ILE A 231 -17.64 -22.81 -5.24
N PRO A 232 -16.51 -22.90 -4.53
CA PRO A 232 -15.94 -24.20 -4.16
C PRO A 232 -16.93 -24.97 -3.27
N SER A 233 -17.09 -26.27 -3.51
CA SER A 233 -17.98 -27.13 -2.70
C SER A 233 -17.57 -27.13 -1.23
N SER A 234 -16.28 -27.11 -0.94
CA SER A 234 -15.73 -26.68 0.35
C SER A 234 -14.35 -26.06 0.09
N GLY A 235 -13.91 -25.12 0.93
CA GLY A 235 -12.60 -24.49 0.78
C GLY A 235 -12.59 -22.99 1.05
N ILE A 236 -11.58 -22.31 0.50
CA ILE A 236 -11.39 -20.87 0.62
C ILE A 236 -11.34 -20.20 -0.76
N THR A 237 -11.69 -18.92 -0.84
CA THR A 237 -11.54 -18.13 -2.08
C THR A 237 -10.17 -17.49 -2.20
N ASN A 238 -9.87 -16.94 -3.37
CA ASN A 238 -8.74 -16.02 -3.52
C ASN A 238 -8.91 -14.79 -2.58
N PRO A 239 -7.82 -14.23 -2.07
CA PRO A 239 -7.84 -13.04 -1.24
C PRO A 239 -8.33 -11.81 -2.02
N VAL A 240 -9.08 -10.93 -1.35
CA VAL A 240 -9.64 -9.70 -1.91
C VAL A 240 -9.38 -8.53 -0.98
N PHE A 241 -8.91 -7.42 -1.53
CA PHE A 241 -8.61 -6.21 -0.77
C PHE A 241 -9.80 -5.25 -0.73
N THR A 242 -10.03 -4.61 0.41
CA THR A 242 -11.04 -3.53 0.57
C THR A 242 -10.45 -2.17 0.20
N THR A 243 -11.26 -1.19 -0.19
CA THR A 243 -10.82 0.21 -0.04
C THR A 243 -10.57 0.54 1.44
N PRO A 244 -9.85 1.65 1.75
CA PRO A 244 -9.65 2.05 3.13
C PRO A 244 -10.97 2.30 3.85
N TYR A 245 -11.05 1.86 5.09
CA TYR A 245 -12.22 2.08 5.93
C TYR A 245 -11.84 2.08 7.41
N ILE A 246 -12.73 2.65 8.21
CA ILE A 246 -12.57 2.71 9.65
C ILE A 246 -13.11 1.43 10.27
N THR A 247 -12.27 0.73 11.02
CA THR A 247 -12.69 -0.54 11.62
C THR A 247 -13.79 -0.31 12.64
N GLY A 248 -14.73 -1.26 12.71
CA GLY A 248 -15.75 -1.23 13.75
C GLY A 248 -15.14 -1.32 15.16
N VAL A 249 -14.08 -2.13 15.31
CA VAL A 249 -13.51 -2.51 16.61
C VAL A 249 -12.44 -1.53 17.09
N SER A 250 -11.40 -1.30 16.29
CA SER A 250 -10.25 -0.48 16.70
C SER A 250 -10.39 1.00 16.37
N LYS A 251 -11.41 1.40 15.59
CA LYS A 251 -11.64 2.79 15.13
C LYS A 251 -10.46 3.40 14.37
N THR A 252 -9.61 2.57 13.80
CA THR A 252 -8.46 3.00 13.00
C THR A 252 -8.74 2.83 11.52
N LEU A 253 -8.14 3.70 10.68
CA LEU A 253 -8.16 3.53 9.23
C LEU A 253 -7.28 2.34 8.82
N VAL A 254 -7.88 1.39 8.11
CA VAL A 254 -7.21 0.17 7.64
C VAL A 254 -7.61 -0.15 6.21
N ILE A 255 -6.82 -1.02 5.58
CA ILE A 255 -7.30 -1.90 4.51
C ILE A 255 -7.39 -3.31 5.05
N SER A 256 -8.29 -4.11 4.46
CA SER A 256 -8.40 -5.53 4.79
C SER A 256 -8.16 -6.41 3.59
N VAL A 257 -7.48 -7.53 3.81
CA VAL A 257 -7.48 -8.67 2.89
C VAL A 257 -8.45 -9.70 3.42
N SER A 258 -9.45 -10.03 2.62
CA SER A 258 -10.56 -10.87 3.00
C SER A 258 -10.59 -12.14 2.17
N VAL A 259 -10.93 -13.25 2.81
CA VAL A 259 -11.04 -14.59 2.24
C VAL A 259 -12.37 -15.18 2.70
N CYS A 260 -13.18 -15.67 1.77
CA CYS A 260 -14.42 -16.38 2.10
C CYS A 260 -14.10 -17.85 2.40
N LEU A 261 -14.78 -18.41 3.40
CA LEU A 261 -14.72 -19.82 3.78
C LEU A 261 -16.06 -20.47 3.42
N PHE A 262 -16.01 -21.61 2.72
CA PHE A 262 -17.17 -22.35 2.25
C PHE A 262 -17.22 -23.75 2.84
N LYS A 263 -18.44 -24.21 3.14
CA LYS A 263 -18.76 -25.58 3.55
C LYS A 263 -20.02 -26.03 2.82
N ASN A 264 -19.96 -27.15 2.11
CA ASN A 264 -21.10 -27.69 1.34
C ASN A 264 -21.73 -26.66 0.38
N ALA A 265 -20.89 -25.91 -0.34
CA ALA A 265 -21.22 -24.83 -1.27
C ALA A 265 -21.98 -23.65 -0.64
N GLN A 266 -22.03 -23.58 0.70
CA GLN A 266 -22.59 -22.47 1.45
C GLN A 266 -21.48 -21.66 2.09
N LEU A 267 -21.66 -20.33 2.08
CA LEU A 267 -20.77 -19.43 2.80
C LEU A 267 -20.84 -19.75 4.30
N TYR A 268 -19.70 -20.13 4.88
CA TYR A 268 -19.58 -20.36 6.30
C TYR A 268 -19.17 -19.08 7.04
N ALA A 269 -18.16 -18.37 6.52
CA ALA A 269 -17.64 -17.14 7.12
C ALA A 269 -16.81 -16.33 6.12
N VAL A 270 -16.50 -15.09 6.48
CA VAL A 270 -15.46 -14.27 5.83
C VAL A 270 -14.41 -13.94 6.87
N GLN A 271 -13.16 -14.32 6.61
CA GLN A 271 -12.02 -13.94 7.43
C GLN A 271 -11.26 -12.80 6.76
N ALA A 272 -10.76 -11.86 7.56
CA ALA A 272 -9.99 -10.72 7.11
C ALA A 272 -8.77 -10.45 7.99
N LEU A 273 -7.64 -10.12 7.35
CA LEU A 273 -6.48 -9.53 7.99
C LEU A 273 -6.46 -8.03 7.69
N GLN A 274 -6.34 -7.21 8.72
CA GLN A 274 -6.41 -5.75 8.61
C GLN A 274 -5.02 -5.14 8.78
N MET A 275 -4.59 -4.34 7.80
CA MET A 275 -3.32 -3.62 7.82
C MET A 275 -3.55 -2.17 8.25
N ASN A 276 -2.73 -1.69 9.19
CA ASN A 276 -2.70 -0.26 9.52
C ASN A 276 -2.02 0.53 8.39
N LEU A 277 -2.77 1.42 7.75
CA LEU A 277 -2.28 2.22 6.64
C LEU A 277 -1.20 3.22 7.05
N ALA A 278 -1.29 3.79 8.25
CA ALA A 278 -0.27 4.72 8.75
C ALA A 278 1.10 4.04 8.86
N TYR A 279 1.14 2.78 9.30
CA TYR A 279 2.37 2.00 9.35
C TYR A 279 2.96 1.79 7.95
N LEU A 280 2.14 1.38 6.98
CA LEU A 280 2.59 1.16 5.61
C LEU A 280 3.14 2.46 4.98
N ALA A 281 2.43 3.57 5.18
CA ALA A 281 2.83 4.87 4.69
C ALA A 281 4.21 5.29 5.21
N THR A 282 4.46 5.15 6.52
CA THR A 282 5.77 5.51 7.11
C THR A 282 6.94 4.73 6.52
N LYS A 283 6.72 3.50 6.05
CA LYS A 283 7.77 2.71 5.39
C LYS A 283 8.08 3.20 3.99
N LEU A 284 7.08 3.62 3.23
CA LEU A 284 7.31 4.14 1.88
C LEU A 284 7.89 5.55 1.88
N VAL A 285 7.60 6.35 2.90
CA VAL A 285 8.26 7.65 3.13
C VAL A 285 9.79 7.51 3.23
N GLY A 286 10.30 6.35 3.66
CA GLY A 286 11.74 6.10 3.73
C GLY A 286 12.42 5.90 2.37
N ILE A 287 11.66 5.81 1.27
CA ILE A 287 12.20 5.61 -0.08
C ILE A 287 12.32 6.98 -0.75
N SER A 288 13.55 7.47 -0.88
CA SER A 288 13.81 8.75 -1.56
C SER A 288 13.55 8.61 -3.06
N ILE A 289 12.65 9.45 -3.58
CA ILE A 289 12.42 9.59 -5.02
C ILE A 289 12.89 10.99 -5.41
N MET A 290 14.09 11.07 -5.98
CA MET A 290 14.75 12.36 -6.22
C MET A 290 14.78 13.23 -4.94
N ASN A 291 14.59 14.54 -5.05
CA ASN A 291 14.64 15.46 -3.90
C ASN A 291 13.24 15.67 -3.30
N ASP A 292 12.25 15.95 -4.15
CA ASP A 292 10.89 16.33 -3.79
C ASP A 292 9.84 15.30 -4.21
N GLY A 293 10.24 14.26 -4.92
CA GLY A 293 9.37 13.15 -5.31
C GLY A 293 8.91 12.27 -4.16
N TYR A 294 7.90 11.45 -4.43
CA TYR A 294 7.29 10.55 -3.46
C TYR A 294 6.46 9.45 -4.13
N ILE A 295 6.05 8.49 -3.32
CA ILE A 295 5.24 7.32 -3.72
C ILE A 295 3.90 7.38 -3.02
N TYR A 296 2.82 7.13 -3.75
CA TYR A 296 1.50 6.88 -3.19
C TYR A 296 0.78 5.76 -3.93
N VAL A 297 -0.28 5.24 -3.34
CA VAL A 297 -1.12 4.19 -3.91
C VAL A 297 -2.57 4.65 -3.87
N MET A 298 -3.29 4.44 -4.97
CA MET A 298 -4.70 4.76 -5.12
C MET A 298 -5.46 3.58 -5.74
N ASP A 299 -6.78 3.57 -5.66
CA ASP A 299 -7.59 2.71 -6.52
C ASP A 299 -7.82 3.32 -7.90
N SER A 300 -8.49 2.60 -8.79
CA SER A 300 -8.79 3.05 -10.15
C SER A 300 -9.74 4.25 -10.23
N THR A 301 -10.39 4.62 -9.12
CA THR A 301 -11.27 5.79 -9.00
C THR A 301 -10.53 7.01 -8.44
N GLY A 302 -9.27 6.84 -8.01
CA GLY A 302 -8.44 7.88 -7.42
C GLY A 302 -8.69 8.07 -5.92
N ILE A 303 -9.34 7.11 -5.24
CA ILE A 303 -9.34 7.09 -3.77
C ILE A 303 -7.97 6.66 -3.29
N ILE A 304 -7.40 7.42 -2.36
CA ILE A 304 -6.07 7.14 -1.82
C ILE A 304 -6.13 5.88 -0.96
N ILE A 305 -5.26 4.91 -1.27
CA ILE A 305 -5.02 3.75 -0.40
C ILE A 305 -3.94 4.09 0.62
N MET A 306 -2.89 4.78 0.19
CA MET A 306 -1.78 5.18 1.05
C MET A 306 -1.05 6.36 0.41
N TYR A 307 -0.71 7.34 1.25
CA TYR A 307 -0.09 8.59 0.84
C TYR A 307 0.87 9.14 1.92
N PRO A 308 2.00 9.75 1.55
CA PRO A 308 2.95 10.34 2.49
C PRO A 308 2.33 11.55 3.21
N SER A 309 2.02 11.42 4.50
CA SER A 309 1.32 12.47 5.25
C SER A 309 2.08 13.81 5.29
N GLN A 310 3.41 13.79 5.19
CA GLN A 310 4.22 15.02 5.15
C GLN A 310 4.13 15.78 3.82
N LYS A 311 3.52 15.20 2.78
CA LYS A 311 3.33 15.85 1.47
C LYS A 311 1.96 16.52 1.32
N THR A 312 1.14 16.51 2.38
CA THR A 312 -0.15 17.19 2.40
C THR A 312 -0.42 17.83 3.76
N SER A 313 -1.27 18.87 3.78
CA SER A 313 -1.84 19.40 5.03
C SER A 313 -3.11 18.67 5.46
N LEU A 314 -3.67 17.82 4.60
CA LEU A 314 -4.90 17.07 4.87
C LEU A 314 -4.64 15.89 5.81
N ASN A 315 -5.58 15.64 6.71
CA ASN A 315 -5.49 14.49 7.61
C ASN A 315 -5.96 13.20 6.91
N ILE A 316 -5.10 12.65 6.05
CA ILE A 316 -5.39 11.45 5.23
C ILE A 316 -5.70 10.21 6.09
N TYR A 317 -5.16 10.16 7.31
CA TYR A 317 -5.32 9.02 8.23
C TYR A 317 -6.28 9.34 9.38
N GLY A 318 -7.12 10.36 9.23
CA GLY A 318 -8.16 10.71 10.18
C GLY A 318 -9.28 9.67 10.25
N GLU A 319 -10.06 9.73 11.34
CA GLU A 319 -11.08 8.72 11.67
C GLU A 319 -12.36 8.81 10.83
N ASP A 320 -12.52 9.82 9.97
CA ASP A 320 -13.82 10.12 9.35
C ASP A 320 -13.85 10.01 7.82
N PHE A 321 -12.70 9.99 7.15
CA PHE A 321 -12.66 10.08 5.69
C PHE A 321 -11.33 9.59 5.11
N THR A 322 -11.39 9.01 3.91
CA THR A 322 -10.21 8.73 3.09
C THR A 322 -10.24 9.69 1.90
N PRO A 323 -9.30 10.66 1.83
CA PRO A 323 -9.32 11.65 0.77
C PRO A 323 -9.02 11.04 -0.59
N SER A 324 -9.49 11.74 -1.62
CA SER A 324 -9.18 11.41 -3.00
C SER A 324 -7.93 12.13 -3.46
N VAL A 325 -7.28 11.59 -4.49
CA VAL A 325 -6.17 12.26 -5.17
C VAL A 325 -6.62 13.60 -5.76
N LEU A 326 -7.88 13.72 -6.21
CA LEU A 326 -8.48 14.99 -6.66
C LEU A 326 -8.35 16.10 -5.61
N GLU A 327 -8.59 15.78 -4.34
CA GLU A 327 -8.50 16.76 -3.26
C GLU A 327 -7.04 17.05 -2.90
N VAL A 328 -6.22 15.99 -2.74
CA VAL A 328 -4.85 16.09 -2.22
C VAL A 328 -3.87 16.68 -3.23
N GLU A 329 -3.93 16.24 -4.50
CA GLU A 329 -2.97 16.63 -5.54
C GLU A 329 -3.49 17.73 -6.46
N PHE A 330 -4.81 17.79 -6.64
CA PHE A 330 -5.43 18.63 -7.67
C PHE A 330 -6.28 19.76 -7.09
N ASN A 331 -6.33 19.96 -5.77
CA ASN A 331 -7.09 21.03 -5.13
C ASN A 331 -8.53 21.14 -5.68
N ASN A 332 -9.17 19.99 -5.90
CA ASN A 332 -10.50 19.85 -6.51
C ASN A 332 -10.64 20.32 -7.96
N ASN A 333 -9.53 20.49 -8.70
CA ASN A 333 -9.55 20.72 -10.14
C ASN A 333 -9.88 19.41 -10.89
N THR A 334 -11.14 19.26 -11.28
CA THR A 334 -11.68 18.04 -11.90
C THR A 334 -11.10 17.76 -13.28
N ASP A 335 -10.74 18.78 -14.04
CA ASP A 335 -10.24 18.62 -15.41
C ASP A 335 -8.85 18.00 -15.39
N LEU A 336 -7.92 18.60 -14.62
CA LEU A 336 -6.57 18.09 -14.43
C LEU A 336 -6.60 16.66 -13.84
N PHE A 337 -7.44 16.44 -12.83
CA PHE A 337 -7.58 15.13 -12.22
C PHE A 337 -8.12 14.08 -13.18
N THR A 338 -9.12 14.41 -13.99
CA THR A 338 -9.70 13.45 -14.96
C THR A 338 -8.68 13.05 -16.01
N THR A 339 -7.89 14.00 -16.52
CA THR A 339 -6.79 13.71 -17.45
C THR A 339 -5.73 12.84 -16.80
N PHE A 340 -5.30 13.18 -15.58
CA PHE A 340 -4.34 12.38 -14.82
C PHE A 340 -4.84 10.95 -14.57
N LEU A 341 -6.08 10.80 -14.08
CA LEU A 341 -6.66 9.51 -13.72
C LEU A 341 -6.86 8.63 -14.96
N ALA A 342 -7.27 9.19 -16.09
CA ALA A 342 -7.39 8.46 -17.35
C ALA A 342 -6.02 7.93 -17.82
N LEU A 343 -4.98 8.77 -17.74
CA LEU A 343 -3.62 8.40 -18.11
C LEU A 343 -3.06 7.31 -17.20
N ALA A 344 -3.17 7.48 -15.87
CA ALA A 344 -2.71 6.51 -14.88
C ALA A 344 -3.41 5.15 -15.05
N ASN A 345 -4.73 5.13 -15.26
CA ASN A 345 -5.48 3.90 -15.50
C ASN A 345 -5.13 3.24 -16.85
N SER A 346 -4.83 4.03 -17.88
CA SER A 346 -4.42 3.49 -19.19
C SER A 346 -3.06 2.80 -19.09
N ALA A 347 -2.08 3.52 -18.54
CA ALA A 347 -0.71 3.04 -18.36
C ALA A 347 -0.62 1.84 -17.41
N ALA A 348 -1.39 1.86 -16.31
CA ALA A 348 -1.49 0.71 -15.42
C ALA A 348 -1.98 -0.55 -16.15
N ARG A 349 -3.01 -0.43 -17.01
CA ARG A 349 -3.60 -1.57 -17.73
C ARG A 349 -2.74 -2.10 -18.87
N SER A 350 -2.00 -1.25 -19.56
CA SER A 350 -1.11 -1.68 -20.64
C SER A 350 0.14 -2.39 -20.10
N ASN A 351 0.43 -2.25 -18.79
CA ASN A 351 1.67 -2.71 -18.17
C ASN A 351 2.90 -2.19 -18.93
N GLU A 352 2.74 -1.03 -19.57
CA GLU A 352 3.80 -0.34 -20.28
C GLU A 352 4.70 0.33 -19.25
N ALA A 353 5.93 -0.16 -19.14
CA ALA A 353 6.96 0.54 -18.39
C ALA A 353 7.20 1.88 -19.08
N GLY A 354 7.08 2.97 -18.33
CA GLY A 354 7.32 4.30 -18.86
C GLY A 354 7.05 5.40 -17.83
N THR A 355 7.41 6.60 -18.23
CA THR A 355 7.16 7.83 -17.49
C THR A 355 6.18 8.70 -18.23
N TYR A 356 5.29 9.34 -17.48
CA TYR A 356 4.21 10.18 -17.98
C TYR A 356 4.28 11.54 -17.29
N THR A 357 3.78 12.59 -17.93
CA THR A 357 3.73 13.92 -17.32
C THR A 357 2.29 14.34 -17.02
N TYR A 358 2.13 15.15 -15.99
CA TYR A 358 0.86 15.80 -15.64
C TYR A 358 1.15 17.18 -15.05
N GLN A 359 0.14 18.05 -15.09
CA GLN A 359 0.22 19.40 -14.53
C GLN A 359 -0.56 19.45 -13.22
N LYS A 360 0.03 20.09 -12.20
CA LYS A 360 -0.65 20.41 -10.94
C LYS A 360 -1.37 21.76 -11.02
N PRO A 361 -2.29 22.07 -10.07
CA PRO A 361 -3.06 23.32 -10.10
C PRO A 361 -2.23 24.60 -10.06
N ASP A 362 -1.02 24.56 -9.51
CA ASP A 362 -0.07 25.67 -9.47
C ASP A 362 0.67 25.89 -10.81
N GLY A 363 0.38 25.06 -11.81
CA GLY A 363 0.98 25.10 -13.12
C GLY A 363 2.27 24.28 -13.24
N SER A 364 2.79 23.73 -12.14
CA SER A 364 4.00 22.90 -12.17
C SER A 364 3.78 21.59 -12.92
N ILE A 365 4.79 21.18 -13.68
CA ILE A 365 4.79 19.92 -14.43
C ILE A 365 5.51 18.86 -13.61
N TRP A 366 4.87 17.72 -13.46
CA TRP A 366 5.37 16.58 -12.71
C TRP A 366 5.48 15.37 -13.63
N THR A 367 6.50 14.57 -13.39
CA THR A 367 6.66 13.26 -14.01
C THR A 367 6.16 12.19 -13.04
N PHE A 368 5.52 11.14 -13.56
CA PHE A 368 5.17 9.97 -12.79
C PHE A 368 5.42 8.67 -13.56
N ALA A 369 5.76 7.62 -12.82
CA ALA A 369 5.71 6.24 -13.25
C ALA A 369 4.57 5.53 -12.51
N VAL A 370 3.99 4.51 -13.14
CA VAL A 370 2.80 3.82 -12.64
C VAL A 370 2.94 2.31 -12.77
N ALA A 371 2.38 1.59 -11.79
CA ALA A 371 2.24 0.14 -11.88
C ALA A 371 0.96 -0.34 -11.19
N ILE A 372 0.44 -1.48 -11.67
CA ILE A 372 -0.58 -2.23 -10.94
C ILE A 372 0.09 -2.96 -9.77
N VAL A 373 -0.56 -2.92 -8.62
CA VAL A 373 -0.20 -3.78 -7.50
C VAL A 373 -0.87 -5.15 -7.70
N TYR A 374 -0.16 -6.13 -8.26
CA TYR A 374 -0.72 -7.34 -8.89
C TYR A 374 -1.66 -8.18 -8.02
N SER A 375 -1.47 -8.20 -6.69
CA SER A 375 -2.36 -8.91 -5.76
C SER A 375 -3.65 -8.15 -5.44
N THR A 376 -3.88 -7.00 -6.08
CA THR A 376 -4.95 -6.05 -5.80
C THR A 376 -5.48 -5.42 -7.10
N SER A 377 -6.42 -4.49 -6.99
CA SER A 377 -6.82 -3.58 -8.08
C SER A 377 -6.24 -2.17 -7.93
N TYR A 378 -5.22 -2.01 -7.07
CA TYR A 378 -4.63 -0.71 -6.80
C TYR A 378 -3.56 -0.33 -7.82
N ILE A 379 -3.32 0.96 -7.87
CA ILE A 379 -2.37 1.63 -8.74
C ILE A 379 -1.35 2.32 -7.84
N LEU A 380 -0.09 1.96 -8.00
CA LEU A 380 1.03 2.65 -7.40
C LEU A 380 1.50 3.76 -8.32
N ILE A 381 1.69 4.94 -7.76
CA ILE A 381 2.25 6.10 -8.43
C ILE A 381 3.55 6.48 -7.76
N VAL A 382 4.61 6.60 -8.55
CA VAL A 382 5.88 7.23 -8.16
C VAL A 382 5.95 8.54 -8.92
N THR A 383 6.11 9.67 -8.24
CA THR A 383 6.08 10.98 -8.90
C THR A 383 7.19 11.89 -8.39
N ALA A 384 7.69 12.77 -9.26
CA ALA A 384 8.65 13.82 -8.93
C ALA A 384 8.37 15.07 -9.78
N PRO A 385 8.66 16.28 -9.27
CA PRO A 385 8.53 17.48 -10.09
C PRO A 385 9.56 17.46 -11.22
N ASN A 386 9.25 18.05 -12.37
CA ASN A 386 10.21 18.12 -13.47
C ASN A 386 11.47 18.94 -13.12
N SER A 387 11.39 19.82 -12.12
CA SER A 387 12.57 20.53 -11.60
C SER A 387 13.62 19.61 -10.95
N ASP A 388 13.22 18.42 -10.51
CA ASP A 388 14.11 17.40 -9.95
C ASP A 388 14.77 16.53 -11.03
N ILE A 389 14.27 16.62 -12.25
CA ILE A 389 14.75 15.87 -13.41
C ILE A 389 15.31 16.93 -14.34
N GLY A 390 16.54 17.38 -14.05
CA GLY A 390 17.20 18.62 -14.47
C GLY A 390 17.35 18.89 -15.97
N GLY A 391 16.80 18.08 -16.87
CA GLY A 391 16.55 18.51 -18.25
C GLY A 391 15.09 18.54 -18.69
N LEU A 392 14.16 18.44 -17.75
CA LEU A 392 12.75 18.79 -17.93
C LEU A 392 12.41 20.15 -17.31
N SER A 393 13.36 20.79 -16.64
CA SER A 393 13.28 22.19 -16.21
C SER A 393 13.58 23.12 -17.39
N SER A 394 12.63 23.24 -18.31
CA SER A 394 12.65 24.21 -19.42
C SER A 394 11.90 25.48 -19.06
#